data_AF-A0A429CQ94-F1
#
_entry.id   AF-A0A429CQ94-F1
#
_cell.length_a   1.000
_cell.length_b   1.000
_cell.length_c   1.000
_cell.angle_alpha   90.00
_cell.angle_beta   90.00
_cell.angle_gamma   90.00
#
_symmetry.space_group_name_H-M   'P 1'
#
loop_
_entity.id
_entity.type
_entity.pdbx_description
1 polymer ?
#
loop_
_entity_poly.entity_id
_entity_poly.type
_entity_poly.pdbx_seq_one_letter_code
_entity_poly.pdbx_strand_id
1 'polypeptide(L)'
;MPKPRANAPAAVIAGVLALLAAAMLVWFASYNVFVATEANGGLSAITVQNMLSGALSAVVLVIAAGFTFARRIPGVWTLFGFCVFYVVAVFVGMPLVWGTPFSSQVKWLFSFDDGDSTAMALMIVLCVLAAVAAAIAGSVKSYGKRS
;
A
#
# COMPACT_ATOMS: atom_id res chain seq x y z
N MET A 1 31.69 -11.12 -10.00
CA MET A 1 30.51 -11.06 -10.88
C MET A 1 29.58 -9.94 -10.42
N PRO A 2 29.00 -9.12 -11.32
CA PRO A 2 28.02 -8.11 -10.92
C PRO A 2 26.80 -8.77 -10.27
N LYS A 3 26.34 -8.24 -9.14
CA LYS A 3 25.13 -8.76 -8.45
C LYS A 3 23.90 -8.58 -9.35
N PRO A 4 22.99 -9.57 -9.43
CA PRO A 4 21.75 -9.44 -10.18
C PRO A 4 20.93 -8.26 -9.64
N ARG A 5 20.36 -7.47 -10.55
CA ARG A 5 19.54 -6.30 -10.24
C ARG A 5 18.14 -6.48 -10.82
N ALA A 6 17.15 -5.90 -10.18
CA ALA A 6 15.78 -5.89 -10.69
C ALA A 6 15.70 -5.16 -12.03
N ASN A 7 14.70 -5.53 -12.85
CA ASN A 7 14.40 -4.85 -14.10
C ASN A 7 14.12 -3.36 -13.81
N ALA A 8 14.84 -2.47 -14.50
CA ALA A 8 14.81 -1.04 -14.20
C ALA A 8 13.43 -0.38 -14.41
N PRO A 9 12.79 -0.47 -15.60
CA PRO A 9 11.49 0.18 -15.79
C PRO A 9 10.40 -0.40 -14.88
N ALA A 10 10.35 -1.72 -14.71
CA ALA A 10 9.36 -2.34 -13.81
C ALA A 10 9.56 -1.93 -12.34
N ALA A 11 10.81 -1.83 -11.88
CA ALA A 11 11.11 -1.35 -10.53
C ALA A 11 10.72 0.12 -10.33
N VAL A 12 10.92 0.99 -11.32
CA VAL A 12 10.48 2.39 -11.23
C VAL A 12 8.97 2.48 -11.14
N ILE A 13 8.24 1.74 -11.99
CA ILE A 13 6.78 1.69 -11.97
C ILE A 13 6.28 1.20 -10.61
N ALA A 14 6.82 0.08 -10.10
CA ALA A 14 6.46 -0.47 -8.81
C ALA A 14 6.69 0.53 -7.67
N GLY A 15 7.85 1.20 -7.65
CA GLY A 15 8.17 2.20 -6.64
C GLY A 15 7.24 3.41 -6.68
N VAL A 16 6.91 3.93 -7.87
CA VAL A 16 5.98 5.07 -8.01
C VAL A 16 4.58 4.70 -7.55
N LEU A 17 4.07 3.53 -7.94
CA LEU A 17 2.76 3.06 -7.50
C LEU A 17 2.71 2.88 -5.98
N ALA A 18 3.80 2.40 -5.37
CA ALA A 18 3.91 2.29 -3.92
C ALA A 18 3.92 3.66 -3.22
N LEU A 19 4.57 4.67 -3.79
CA LEU A 19 4.53 6.05 -3.26
C LEU A 19 3.13 6.66 -3.37
N LEU A 20 2.41 6.42 -4.47
CA LEU A 20 1.01 6.84 -4.61
C LEU A 20 0.12 6.14 -3.58
N ALA A 21 0.32 4.84 -3.34
CA ALA A 21 -0.41 4.12 -2.30
C ALA A 21 -0.11 4.69 -0.90
N ALA A 22 1.16 5.03 -0.62
CA ALA A 22 1.54 5.70 0.62
C ALA A 22 0.88 7.08 0.77
N ALA A 23 0.77 7.86 -0.31
CA ALA A 23 0.04 9.12 -0.30
C ALA A 23 -1.45 8.93 0.02
N MET A 24 -2.09 7.88 -0.50
CA MET A 24 -3.47 7.55 -0.15
C MET A 24 -3.63 7.16 1.32
N LEU A 25 -2.65 6.46 1.91
CA LEU A 25 -2.66 6.15 3.35
C LEU A 25 -2.51 7.40 4.22
N VAL A 26 -1.66 8.35 3.80
CA VAL A 26 -1.53 9.64 4.47
C VAL A 26 -2.84 10.43 4.38
N TRP A 27 -3.48 10.44 3.20
CA TRP A 27 -4.80 11.04 3.04
C TRP A 27 -5.83 10.40 3.96
N PHE A 28 -5.93 9.07 3.98
CA PHE A 28 -6.82 8.31 4.85
C PHE A 28 -6.62 8.67 6.33
N ALA A 29 -5.36 8.70 6.80
CA ALA A 29 -5.02 9.08 8.17
C ALA A 29 -5.43 10.53 8.48
N SER A 30 -5.16 11.45 7.54
CA SER A 30 -5.48 12.87 7.69
C SER A 30 -6.99 13.09 7.74
N TYR A 31 -7.74 12.50 6.81
CA TYR A 31 -9.19 12.62 6.72
C TYR A 31 -9.88 12.13 8.00
N ASN A 32 -9.42 10.98 8.52
CA ASN A 32 -9.93 10.45 9.79
C ASN A 32 -9.71 11.44 10.95
N VAL A 33 -8.58 12.13 11.00
CA VAL A 33 -8.31 13.14 12.04
C VAL A 33 -9.17 14.38 11.85
N PHE A 34 -9.20 14.96 10.66
CA PHE A 34 -9.94 16.21 10.40
C PHE A 34 -11.45 16.03 10.62
N VAL A 35 -12.05 15.04 9.97
CA VAL A 35 -13.51 14.83 10.05
C VAL A 35 -13.94 14.36 11.43
N ALA A 36 -13.15 13.51 12.11
CA ALA A 36 -13.51 13.09 13.48
C ALA A 36 -13.38 14.22 14.51
N THR A 37 -12.39 15.13 14.33
CA THR A 37 -12.22 16.28 15.21
C THR A 37 -13.36 17.29 15.04
N GLU A 38 -13.81 17.50 13.80
CA GLU A 38 -14.97 18.35 13.49
C GLU A 38 -16.30 17.74 13.97
N ALA A 39 -16.49 16.42 13.82
CA ALA A 39 -17.76 15.78 14.13
C ALA A 39 -17.99 15.48 15.63
N ASN A 40 -16.94 15.11 16.38
CA ASN A 40 -17.09 14.55 17.72
C ASN A 40 -16.38 15.36 18.83
N GLY A 41 -15.72 16.47 18.50
CA GLY A 41 -15.00 17.29 19.47
C GLY A 41 -13.80 16.60 20.14
N GLY A 42 -13.34 15.46 19.60
CA GLY A 42 -12.22 14.69 20.15
C GLY A 42 -11.83 13.46 19.32
N LEU A 43 -10.66 12.89 19.60
CA LEU A 43 -10.14 11.71 18.91
C LEU A 43 -10.70 10.42 19.53
N SER A 44 -11.54 9.69 18.79
CA SER A 44 -11.99 8.35 19.18
C SER A 44 -10.86 7.33 19.08
N ALA A 45 -10.98 6.19 19.79
CA ALA A 45 -10.00 5.11 19.71
C ALA A 45 -9.82 4.56 18.29
N ILE A 46 -10.92 4.48 17.52
CA ILE A 46 -10.90 4.03 16.11
C ILE A 46 -10.16 5.05 15.23
N THR A 47 -10.39 6.35 15.46
CA THR A 47 -9.67 7.42 14.75
C THR A 47 -8.17 7.33 14.99
N VAL A 48 -7.75 7.16 16.25
CA VAL A 48 -6.33 7.03 16.61
C VAL A 48 -5.72 5.78 15.95
N GLN A 49 -6.44 4.67 15.94
CA GLN A 49 -6.00 3.45 15.28
C GLN A 49 -5.84 3.62 13.76
N ASN A 50 -6.80 4.26 13.09
CA ASN A 50 -6.75 4.53 11.64
C ASN A 50 -5.60 5.47 11.29
N MET A 51 -5.39 6.52 12.09
CA MET A 51 -4.28 7.44 11.92
C MET A 51 -2.93 6.74 12.06
N LEU A 52 -2.73 5.99 13.15
CA LEU A 52 -1.46 5.30 13.41
C LEU A 52 -1.19 4.21 12.38
N SER A 53 -2.19 3.40 12.05
CA SER A 53 -2.05 2.32 11.07
C SER A 53 -1.78 2.88 9.66
N GLY A 54 -2.47 3.95 9.25
CA GLY A 54 -2.22 4.62 7.98
C GLY A 54 -0.81 5.21 7.90
N ALA A 55 -0.39 5.96 8.93
CA ALA A 55 0.94 6.57 8.98
C ALA A 55 2.07 5.53 8.98
N LEU A 56 1.97 4.49 9.82
CA LEU A 56 2.96 3.41 9.87
C LEU A 56 3.03 2.66 8.53
N SER A 57 1.88 2.36 7.94
CA SER A 57 1.82 1.65 6.67
C SER A 57 2.42 2.46 5.52
N ALA A 58 2.19 3.78 5.52
CA ALA A 58 2.80 4.70 4.56
C ALA A 58 4.33 4.71 4.67
N VAL A 59 4.87 4.80 5.89
CA VAL A 59 6.33 4.76 6.13
C VAL A 59 6.93 3.45 5.61
N VAL A 60 6.29 2.32 5.90
CA VAL A 60 6.73 1.00 5.42
C VAL A 60 6.75 0.94 3.89
N LEU A 61 5.71 1.44 3.22
CA LEU A 61 5.67 1.49 1.75
C LEU A 61 6.74 2.42 1.16
N VAL A 62 7.00 3.57 1.78
CA VAL A 62 8.06 4.49 1.34
C VAL A 62 9.44 3.82 1.44
N ILE A 63 9.72 3.12 2.54
CA ILE A 63 10.98 2.38 2.73
C ILE A 63 11.10 1.28 1.67
N ALA A 64 10.04 0.50 1.45
CA ALA A 64 10.02 -0.56 0.43
C ALA A 64 10.19 0.00 -0.99
N ALA A 65 9.58 1.15 -1.29
CA ALA A 65 9.75 1.87 -2.55
C ALA A 65 11.22 2.31 -2.74
N GLY A 66 11.87 2.84 -1.69
CA GLY A 66 13.29 3.19 -1.71
C GLY A 66 14.20 2.02 -2.09
N PHE A 67 14.01 0.85 -1.48
CA PHE A 67 14.75 -0.36 -1.85
C PHE A 67 14.45 -0.85 -3.27
N THR A 68 13.22 -0.64 -3.73
CA THR A 68 12.77 -0.96 -5.08
C THR A 68 13.44 -0.05 -6.12
N PHE A 69 13.52 1.26 -5.88
CA PHE A 69 14.27 2.20 -6.72
C PHE A 69 15.78 1.88 -6.75
N ALA A 70 16.33 1.39 -5.64
CA ALA A 70 17.70 0.88 -5.59
C ALA A 70 17.90 -0.42 -6.40
N ARG A 71 16.82 -0.97 -7.01
CA ARG A 71 16.79 -2.20 -7.82
C ARG A 71 17.37 -3.40 -7.10
N ARG A 72 17.23 -3.43 -5.77
CA ARG A 72 17.59 -4.59 -4.95
C ARG A 72 16.53 -5.67 -5.18
N ILE A 73 16.95 -6.87 -5.60
CA ILE A 73 16.03 -8.02 -5.73
C ILE A 73 15.25 -8.27 -4.44
N PRO A 74 15.86 -8.25 -3.23
CA PRO A 74 15.08 -8.32 -1.99
C PRO A 74 14.07 -7.19 -1.85
N GLY A 75 14.42 -5.96 -2.27
CA GLY A 75 13.55 -4.78 -2.17
C GLY A 75 12.25 -4.92 -2.97
N VAL A 76 12.32 -5.41 -4.21
CA VAL A 76 11.10 -5.65 -5.02
C VAL A 76 10.23 -6.77 -4.44
N TRP A 77 10.82 -7.83 -3.89
CA TRP A 77 10.05 -8.88 -3.23
C TRP A 77 9.44 -8.42 -1.90
N THR A 78 10.15 -7.59 -1.14
CA THR A 78 9.62 -6.92 0.05
C THR A 78 8.42 -6.04 -0.31
N LEU A 79 8.54 -5.24 -1.37
CA LEU A 79 7.42 -4.40 -1.83
C LEU A 79 6.22 -5.24 -2.28
N PHE A 80 6.45 -6.29 -3.07
CA PHE A 80 5.42 -7.25 -3.45
C PHE A 80 4.71 -7.82 -2.22
N GLY A 81 5.48 -8.31 -1.24
CA GLY A 81 4.95 -8.89 -0.01
C GLY A 81 4.11 -7.90 0.77
N PHE A 82 4.56 -6.66 0.94
CA PHE A 82 3.78 -5.63 1.64
C PHE A 82 2.50 -5.25 0.90
N CYS A 83 2.56 -5.08 -0.42
CA CYS A 83 1.36 -4.78 -1.20
C CYS A 83 0.31 -5.90 -1.12
N VAL A 84 0.72 -7.17 -1.23
CA VAL A 84 -0.18 -8.31 -1.05
C VAL A 84 -0.72 -8.37 0.39
N PHE A 85 0.15 -8.16 1.38
CA PHE A 85 -0.23 -8.11 2.78
C PHE A 85 -1.30 -7.06 3.04
N TYR A 86 -1.16 -5.83 2.53
CA TYR A 86 -2.17 -4.79 2.73
C TYR A 86 -3.51 -5.12 2.07
N VAL A 87 -3.50 -5.72 0.87
CA VAL A 87 -4.73 -6.18 0.22
C VAL A 87 -5.44 -7.21 1.08
N VAL A 88 -4.71 -8.22 1.58
CA VAL A 88 -5.26 -9.24 2.48
C VAL A 88 -5.72 -8.63 3.81
N ALA A 89 -4.95 -7.71 4.38
CA ALA A 89 -5.29 -7.05 5.64
C ALA A 89 -6.62 -6.27 5.53
N VAL A 90 -6.88 -5.60 4.41
CA VAL A 90 -8.13 -4.85 4.20
C VAL A 90 -9.33 -5.76 3.92
N PHE A 91 -9.16 -6.79 3.07
CA PHE A 91 -10.28 -7.66 2.69
C PHE A 91 -10.57 -8.77 3.70
N VAL A 92 -9.59 -9.21 4.47
CA VAL A 92 -9.71 -10.36 5.37
C VAL A 92 -9.43 -9.94 6.81
N GLY A 93 -8.32 -9.23 7.05
CA GLY A 93 -7.90 -8.82 8.38
C GLY A 93 -8.91 -7.90 9.08
N MET A 94 -9.31 -6.80 8.44
CA MET A 94 -10.25 -5.83 9.01
C MET A 94 -11.61 -6.46 9.31
N PRO A 95 -12.27 -7.19 8.38
CA PRO A 95 -13.52 -7.90 8.69
C PRO A 95 -13.42 -8.85 9.87
N LEU A 96 -12.34 -9.62 9.98
CA LEU A 96 -12.13 -10.56 11.08
C LEU A 96 -11.92 -9.85 12.42
N VAL A 97 -11.10 -8.80 12.45
CA VAL A 97 -10.76 -8.06 13.67
C VAL A 97 -11.97 -7.30 14.21
N TRP A 98 -12.78 -6.72 13.33
CA TRP A 98 -13.92 -5.89 13.70
C TRP A 98 -15.26 -6.64 13.68
N GLY A 99 -15.28 -7.92 13.28
CA GLY A 99 -16.51 -8.69 13.10
C GLY A 99 -17.44 -8.13 12.03
N THR A 100 -16.93 -7.33 11.09
CA THR A 100 -17.76 -6.72 10.04
C THR A 100 -18.03 -7.74 8.94
N PRO A 101 -19.28 -7.84 8.42
CA PRO A 101 -19.56 -8.70 7.28
C PRO A 101 -18.71 -8.30 6.07
N PHE A 102 -18.13 -9.30 5.39
CA PHE A 102 -17.29 -9.06 4.21
C PHE A 102 -18.00 -8.24 3.13
N SER A 103 -19.30 -8.49 2.90
CA SER A 103 -20.12 -7.74 1.95
C SER A 103 -20.21 -6.25 2.31
N SER A 104 -20.31 -5.92 3.60
CA SER A 104 -20.32 -4.54 4.08
C SER A 104 -18.97 -3.87 3.88
N GLN A 105 -17.86 -4.59 4.12
CA GLN A 105 -16.51 -4.09 3.88
C GLN A 105 -16.27 -3.75 2.41
N VAL A 106 -16.64 -4.66 1.50
CA VAL A 106 -16.49 -4.46 0.05
C VAL A 106 -17.38 -3.30 -0.40
N LYS A 107 -18.62 -3.23 0.09
CA LYS A 107 -19.53 -2.13 -0.24
C LYS A 107 -18.97 -0.79 0.21
N TRP A 108 -18.44 -0.69 1.43
CA TRP A 108 -17.80 0.54 1.91
C TRP A 108 -16.57 0.90 1.06
N LEU A 109 -15.66 -0.06 0.83
CA LEU A 109 -14.42 0.20 0.11
C LEU A 109 -14.67 0.73 -1.31
N PHE A 110 -15.69 0.24 -1.99
CA PHE A 110 -16.01 0.65 -3.36
C PHE A 110 -17.22 1.61 -3.46
N SER A 111 -17.69 2.19 -2.36
CA SER A 111 -18.78 3.16 -2.44
C SER A 111 -18.30 4.52 -2.96
N PHE A 112 -17.05 4.90 -2.65
CA PHE A 112 -16.49 6.23 -2.95
C PHE A 112 -17.34 7.38 -2.40
N ASP A 113 -18.17 7.11 -1.38
CA ASP A 113 -19.09 8.10 -0.81
C ASP A 113 -18.34 9.16 0.01
N ASP A 114 -17.23 8.78 0.63
CA ASP A 114 -16.45 9.62 1.55
C ASP A 114 -14.95 9.59 1.22
N GLY A 115 -14.21 10.54 1.80
CA GLY A 115 -12.78 10.72 1.53
C GLY A 115 -11.89 9.59 2.04
N ASP A 116 -12.32 8.85 3.07
CA ASP A 116 -11.60 7.70 3.62
C ASP A 116 -11.76 6.44 2.75
N SER A 117 -12.99 6.12 2.34
CA SER A 117 -13.30 4.98 1.49
C SER A 117 -12.66 5.12 0.12
N THR A 118 -12.72 6.31 -0.47
CA THR A 118 -12.04 6.66 -1.73
C THR A 118 -10.53 6.42 -1.63
N ALA A 119 -9.89 6.91 -0.56
CA ALA A 119 -8.46 6.74 -0.37
C ALA A 119 -8.07 5.26 -0.20
N MET A 120 -8.85 4.50 0.56
CA MET A 120 -8.60 3.07 0.77
C MET A 120 -8.82 2.25 -0.51
N ALA A 121 -9.83 2.59 -1.31
CA ALA A 121 -10.07 1.96 -2.62
C ALA A 121 -8.87 2.15 -3.56
N LEU A 122 -8.40 3.40 -3.69
CA LEU A 122 -7.26 3.75 -4.53
C LEU A 122 -5.98 3.10 -4.02
N MET A 123 -5.76 3.10 -2.70
CA MET A 123 -4.62 2.42 -2.07
C MET A 123 -4.57 0.93 -2.46
N ILE A 124 -5.71 0.24 -2.44
CA ILE A 124 -5.81 -1.17 -2.79
C ILE A 124 -5.48 -1.40 -4.27
N VAL A 125 -6.07 -0.61 -5.18
CA VAL A 125 -5.77 -0.71 -6.61
C VAL A 125 -4.28 -0.48 -6.88
N LEU A 126 -3.71 0.57 -6.27
CA LEU A 126 -2.29 0.90 -6.41
C LEU A 126 -1.38 -0.20 -5.84
N CYS A 127 -1.74 -0.80 -4.71
CA CYS A 127 -1.02 -1.95 -4.14
C CYS A 127 -1.05 -3.16 -5.06
N VAL A 128 -2.20 -3.50 -5.66
CA VAL A 128 -2.30 -4.62 -6.61
C VAL A 128 -1.38 -4.37 -7.82
N LEU A 129 -1.43 -3.17 -8.40
CA LEU A 129 -0.59 -2.81 -9.54
C LEU A 129 0.90 -2.79 -9.17
N ALA A 130 1.24 -2.26 -7.99
CA ALA A 130 2.62 -2.23 -7.48
C ALA A 130 3.16 -3.65 -7.26
N ALA A 131 2.33 -4.56 -6.71
CA ALA A 131 2.69 -5.97 -6.54
C ALA A 131 2.99 -6.63 -7.89
N VAL A 132 2.13 -6.46 -8.89
CA VAL A 132 2.37 -7.02 -10.23
C VAL A 132 3.66 -6.47 -10.84
N ALA A 133 3.86 -5.15 -10.79
CA ALA A 133 5.08 -4.51 -11.29
C ALA A 133 6.34 -4.99 -10.55
N ALA A 134 6.26 -5.17 -9.23
CA ALA A 134 7.35 -5.66 -8.40
C ALA A 134 7.68 -7.14 -8.68
N ALA A 135 6.67 -7.98 -8.87
CA ALA A 135 6.84 -9.38 -9.24
C ALA A 135 7.52 -9.51 -10.61
N ILE A 136 7.09 -8.70 -11.60
CA ILE A 136 7.78 -8.59 -12.89
C ILE A 136 9.23 -8.16 -12.65
N ALA A 137 9.45 -7.08 -11.89
CA ALA A 137 10.79 -6.55 -11.64
C ALA A 137 11.76 -7.55 -11.00
N GLY A 138 11.27 -8.40 -10.10
CA GLY A 138 12.03 -9.45 -9.42
C GLY A 138 12.21 -10.73 -10.23
N SER A 139 11.32 -11.00 -11.20
CA SER A 139 11.32 -12.25 -11.98
C SER A 139 12.04 -12.15 -13.32
N VAL A 140 12.19 -10.96 -13.91
CA VAL A 140 12.94 -10.84 -15.17
C VAL A 140 14.43 -11.07 -14.92
N LYS A 141 15.00 -12.09 -15.59
CA LYS A 141 16.43 -12.37 -15.55
C LYS A 141 17.19 -11.10 -15.97
N SER A 142 17.98 -10.55 -15.07
CA SER A 142 18.91 -9.46 -15.39
C SER A 142 19.80 -9.98 -16.51
N TYR A 143 19.60 -9.51 -17.75
CA TYR A 143 20.50 -9.78 -18.86
C TYR A 143 21.86 -9.21 -18.46
N GLY A 144 22.69 -10.03 -17.81
CA GLY A 144 24.13 -9.81 -17.85
C GLY A 144 24.48 -9.87 -19.32
N LYS A 145 25.06 -8.79 -19.85
CA LYS A 145 25.67 -8.75 -21.18
C LYS A 145 26.37 -10.09 -21.39
N ARG A 146 25.91 -10.89 -22.38
CA ARG A 146 26.79 -11.89 -22.97
C ARG A 146 27.93 -11.06 -23.57
N SER A 147 29.08 -11.04 -22.87
CA SER A 147 30.34 -10.62 -23.47
C SER A 147 30.71 -11.60 -24.56
#